data_AF-A0A8H6W746-F1
#
_entry.id   AF-A0A8H6W746-F1
#
_cell.length_a   1.000
_cell.length_b   1.000
_cell.length_c   1.000
_cell.angle_alpha   90.00
_cell.angle_beta   90.00
_cell.angle_gamma   90.00
#
_symmetry.space_group_name_H-M   'P 1'
#
loop_
_entity.id
_entity.type
_entity.pdbx_description
1 polymer ?
#
loop_
_entity_poly.entity_id
_entity_poly.type
_entity_poly.pdbx_seq_one_letter_code
_entity_poly.pdbx_strand_id
1 'polypeptide(L)'
;MQGPADFAPFAFAGNPYQQAPPAQNTLHGGGADPNAPELFRANVQIVHAEVLRVQELAKRAMDGVRNAYSPGRTPAQTDADLAALKQALEHLAALMRQSGVGGLPLLPNATAAPPSEDALLGLTTRTLAELYERHKRMQEGAHVVANRLGHHVPAQSQSQSTTSSQSQGHSQSQGRK
;
A
#
# COMPACT_ATOMS: atom_id res chain seq x y z
N MET A 1 -60.72 22.34 27.57
CA MET A 1 -60.87 23.15 26.34
C MET A 1 -59.47 23.56 25.92
N GLN A 2 -58.89 22.84 24.95
CA GLN A 2 -58.87 23.13 23.50
C GLN A 2 -57.72 24.10 23.15
N GLY A 3 -56.85 23.70 22.21
CA GLY A 3 -55.59 24.36 21.83
C GLY A 3 -55.73 25.68 21.05
N PRO A 4 -54.69 26.09 20.30
CA PRO A 4 -54.36 25.40 19.05
C PRO A 4 -52.87 25.10 18.81
N ALA A 5 -52.68 24.22 17.82
CA ALA A 5 -51.45 23.68 17.29
C ALA A 5 -50.60 24.74 16.57
N ASP A 6 -49.29 24.70 16.82
CA ASP A 6 -48.29 25.35 15.99
C ASP A 6 -47.55 24.26 15.19
N PHE A 7 -47.65 24.36 13.86
CA PHE A 7 -47.05 23.44 12.90
C PHE A 7 -45.62 23.90 12.59
N ALA A 8 -44.63 23.19 13.13
CA ALA A 8 -43.25 23.35 12.66
C ALA A 8 -43.03 22.57 11.34
N PRO A 9 -42.33 23.14 10.34
CA PRO A 9 -42.16 22.55 9.02
C PRO A 9 -41.21 21.35 9.03
N PHE A 10 -41.56 20.33 8.25
CA PHE A 10 -40.70 19.19 7.93
C PHE A 10 -39.46 19.66 7.17
N ALA A 11 -38.32 19.72 7.87
CA ALA A 11 -37.02 19.81 7.24
C ALA A 11 -36.58 18.43 6.75
N PHE A 12 -36.20 18.42 5.48
CA PHE A 12 -35.81 17.30 4.64
C PHE A 12 -34.72 16.42 5.27
N ALA A 13 -34.81 15.12 4.99
CA ALA A 13 -33.88 14.06 5.37
C ALA A 13 -32.39 14.47 5.30
N GLY A 14 -31.75 14.52 6.47
CA GLY A 14 -30.30 14.55 6.60
C GLY A 14 -29.74 13.14 6.41
N ASN A 15 -28.86 12.97 5.42
CA ASN A 15 -28.08 11.77 5.15
C ASN A 15 -27.47 11.14 6.43
N PRO A 16 -27.61 9.82 6.67
CA PRO A 16 -26.94 9.15 7.79
C PRO A 16 -25.43 8.87 7.53
N TYR A 17 -24.82 9.47 6.51
CA TYR A 17 -23.40 9.26 6.17
C TYR A 17 -22.47 10.42 6.55
N GLN A 18 -22.83 11.24 7.54
CA GLN A 18 -21.86 12.12 8.22
C GLN A 18 -21.55 11.57 9.62
N GLN A 19 -20.90 10.41 9.68
CA GLN A 19 -19.96 10.15 10.77
C GLN A 19 -18.62 10.73 10.34
N ALA A 20 -18.35 11.95 10.78
CA ALA A 20 -16.99 12.45 10.84
C ALA A 20 -16.16 11.48 11.69
N PRO A 21 -14.96 11.07 11.27
CA PRO A 21 -14.07 10.33 12.16
C PRO A 21 -13.79 11.21 13.38
N PRO A 22 -13.74 10.64 14.61
CA PRO A 22 -13.29 11.38 15.76
C PRO A 22 -11.89 11.90 15.44
N ALA A 23 -11.69 13.20 15.63
CA ALA A 23 -10.42 13.89 15.48
C ALA A 23 -9.34 13.07 16.19
N GLN A 24 -8.55 12.33 15.40
CA GLN A 24 -7.29 11.79 15.86
C GLN A 24 -6.38 12.99 16.04
N ASN A 25 -6.32 13.44 17.29
CA ASN A 25 -5.23 14.17 17.92
C ASN A 25 -4.24 14.78 16.91
N THR A 26 -4.63 15.90 16.33
CA THR A 26 -3.76 16.74 15.51
C THR A 26 -2.74 17.36 16.46
N LEU A 27 -1.70 16.60 16.81
CA LEU A 27 -0.47 17.19 17.28
C LEU A 27 -0.06 18.21 16.21
N HIS A 28 0.19 19.45 16.62
CA HIS A 28 0.57 20.61 15.81
C HIS A 28 -0.62 21.40 15.25
N GLY A 29 -1.24 22.17 16.15
CA GLY A 29 -2.05 23.31 15.77
C GLY A 29 -1.24 24.38 15.04
N GLY A 30 -1.86 24.97 14.02
CA GLY A 30 -1.47 26.23 13.41
C GLY A 30 -0.68 26.10 12.12
N GLY A 31 -1.38 26.06 10.98
CA GLY A 31 -0.96 26.59 9.68
C GLY A 31 0.48 26.38 9.17
N ALA A 32 1.22 25.42 9.73
CA ALA A 32 2.62 25.19 9.41
C ALA A 32 2.68 24.32 8.16
N ASP A 33 3.49 24.75 7.19
CA ASP A 33 3.80 23.96 6.02
C ASP A 33 4.24 22.56 6.47
N PRO A 34 3.55 21.48 6.04
CA PRO A 34 3.93 20.11 6.38
C PRO A 34 5.34 19.74 5.89
N ASN A 35 5.93 20.54 5.00
CA ASN A 35 7.31 20.40 4.53
C ASN A 35 8.30 21.37 5.21
N ALA A 36 7.91 22.05 6.28
CA ALA A 36 8.80 22.95 7.00
C ALA A 36 10.02 22.19 7.57
N PRO A 37 11.26 22.69 7.35
CA PRO A 37 12.47 22.03 7.84
C PRO A 37 12.54 21.98 9.38
N GLU A 38 11.83 22.86 10.07
CA GLU A 38 11.69 22.85 11.53
C GLU A 38 10.90 21.63 12.01
N LEU A 39 9.81 21.29 11.33
CA LEU A 39 8.99 20.11 11.63
C LEU A 39 9.78 18.83 11.37
N PHE A 40 10.56 18.81 10.28
CA PHE A 40 11.49 17.71 10.01
C PHE A 40 12.54 17.55 11.12
N ARG A 41 13.13 18.65 11.61
CA ARG A 41 14.08 18.61 12.74
C ARG A 41 13.46 18.04 14.00
N ALA A 42 12.23 18.44 14.33
CA ALA A 42 11.49 17.90 15.46
C ALA A 42 11.23 16.39 15.28
N ASN A 43 10.80 15.97 14.09
CA ASN A 43 10.58 14.58 13.75
C ASN A 43 11.84 13.72 13.91
N VAL A 44 13.00 14.22 13.47
CA VAL A 44 14.30 13.55 13.65
C VAL A 44 14.61 13.33 15.13
N GLN A 45 14.35 14.32 15.99
CA GLN A 45 14.57 14.19 17.43
C GLN A 45 13.65 13.14 18.06
N ILE A 46 12.38 13.11 17.64
CA ILE A 46 11.40 12.11 18.12
C ILE A 46 11.83 10.71 17.69
N VAL A 47 12.20 10.52 16.43
CA VAL A 47 12.69 9.24 15.91
C VAL A 47 13.94 8.80 16.68
N HIS A 48 14.87 9.72 16.94
CA HIS A 48 16.09 9.41 17.69
C HIS A 48 15.80 8.92 19.12
N ALA A 49 14.86 9.56 19.82
CA ALA A 49 14.43 9.11 21.15
C ALA A 49 13.84 7.69 21.10
N GLU A 50 13.04 7.38 20.07
CA GLU A 50 12.44 6.06 19.91
C GLU A 50 13.49 4.99 19.56
N VAL A 51 14.52 5.32 18.78
CA VAL A 51 15.66 4.42 18.51
C VAL A 51 16.40 4.05 19.80
N LEU A 52 16.64 5.02 20.70
CA LEU A 52 17.26 4.74 21.99
C LEU A 52 16.42 3.77 22.83
N ARG A 53 15.09 3.94 22.81
CA ARG A 53 14.15 3.04 23.49
C ARG A 53 14.21 1.62 22.94
N VAL A 54 14.23 1.48 21.61
CA VAL A 54 14.39 0.18 20.93
C VAL A 54 15.72 -0.47 21.28
N GLN A 55 16.81 0.30 21.33
CA GLN A 55 18.13 -0.21 21.68
C GLN A 55 18.16 -0.76 23.12
N GLU A 56 17.55 -0.05 24.06
CA GLU A 56 17.45 -0.51 25.45
C GLU A 56 16.60 -1.79 25.58
N LEU A 57 15.46 -1.86 24.89
CA LEU A 57 14.65 -3.08 24.81
C LEU A 57 15.43 -4.25 24.20
N ALA A 58 16.21 -4.00 23.16
CA ALA A 58 17.06 -5.01 22.53
C ALA A 58 18.14 -5.54 23.48
N LYS A 59 18.79 -4.66 24.24
CA LYS A 59 19.76 -5.08 25.27
C LYS A 59 19.09 -5.95 26.34
N ARG A 60 17.95 -5.53 26.85
CA ARG A 60 17.19 -6.31 27.85
C ARG A 60 16.75 -7.66 27.32
N ALA A 61 16.24 -7.72 26.09
CA ALA A 61 15.86 -8.97 25.45
C ALA A 61 17.08 -9.89 25.25
N MET A 62 18.22 -9.37 24.81
CA MET A 62 19.46 -10.16 24.68
C MET A 62 19.95 -10.70 26.02
N ASP A 63 19.95 -9.86 27.05
CA ASP A 63 20.34 -10.27 28.40
C ASP A 63 19.34 -11.29 28.97
N GLY A 64 18.06 -11.12 28.68
CA GLY A 64 16.99 -12.06 29.00
C GLY A 64 17.24 -13.43 28.36
N VAL A 65 17.50 -13.47 27.05
CA VAL A 65 17.79 -14.71 26.30
C VAL A 65 19.05 -15.40 26.83
N ARG A 66 20.11 -14.65 27.14
CA ARG A 66 21.36 -15.21 27.68
C ARG A 66 21.19 -15.80 29.08
N ASN A 67 20.35 -15.19 29.91
CA ASN A 67 20.17 -15.55 31.32
C ASN A 67 18.77 -16.08 31.62
N ALA A 68 18.07 -16.67 30.63
CA ALA A 68 16.66 -17.03 30.72
C ALA A 68 16.37 -18.07 31.84
N TYR A 69 17.41 -18.79 32.28
CA TYR A 69 17.34 -19.81 33.33
C TYR A 69 18.20 -19.46 34.56
N SER A 70 18.63 -18.21 34.70
CA SER A 70 19.37 -17.75 35.87
C SER A 70 18.42 -17.41 37.02
N PRO A 71 18.79 -17.68 38.29
CA PRO A 71 17.96 -17.32 39.44
C PRO A 71 17.73 -15.80 39.45
N GLY A 72 16.44 -15.39 39.43
CA GLY A 72 16.03 -13.98 39.38
C GLY A 72 15.56 -13.48 38.01
N ARG A 73 15.70 -14.27 36.93
CA ARG A 73 15.05 -14.02 35.63
C ARG A 73 14.10 -15.15 35.28
N THR A 74 12.92 -14.79 34.78
CA THR A 74 11.93 -15.76 34.32
C THR A 74 11.89 -15.79 32.79
N PRO A 75 11.71 -16.96 32.17
CA PRO A 75 11.48 -17.05 30.72
C PRO A 75 10.31 -16.19 30.25
N ALA A 76 9.24 -16.11 31.06
CA ALA A 76 8.07 -15.28 30.78
C ALA A 76 8.40 -13.78 30.64
N GLN A 77 9.34 -13.26 31.44
CA GLN A 77 9.80 -11.86 31.32
C GLN A 77 10.56 -11.65 30.01
N THR A 78 11.38 -12.62 29.61
CA THR A 78 12.14 -12.58 28.35
C THR A 78 11.21 -12.58 27.13
N ASP A 79 10.15 -13.40 27.17
CA ASP A 79 9.13 -13.43 26.12
C ASP A 79 8.37 -12.10 26.01
N ALA A 80 8.03 -11.49 27.16
CA ALA A 80 7.39 -10.18 27.20
C ALA A 80 8.29 -9.08 26.62
N ASP A 81 9.58 -9.07 26.96
CA ASP A 81 10.56 -8.11 26.44
C ASP A 81 10.76 -8.28 24.92
N LEU A 82 10.74 -9.52 24.42
CA LEU A 82 10.79 -9.84 22.99
C LEU A 82 9.55 -9.36 22.24
N ALA A 83 8.36 -9.54 22.81
CA ALA A 83 7.12 -9.04 22.23
C ALA A 83 7.10 -7.50 22.19
N ALA A 84 7.53 -6.85 23.28
CA ALA A 84 7.65 -5.40 23.36
C ALA A 84 8.66 -4.84 22.35
N LEU A 85 9.79 -5.53 22.13
CA LEU A 85 10.78 -5.15 21.12
C LEU A 85 10.20 -5.20 19.70
N LYS A 86 9.43 -6.25 19.36
CA LYS A 86 8.77 -6.36 18.04
C LYS A 86 7.80 -5.22 17.80
N GLN A 87 6.94 -4.93 18.78
CA GLN A 87 5.99 -3.82 18.70
C GLN A 87 6.71 -2.47 18.58
N ALA A 88 7.80 -2.26 19.31
CA ALA A 88 8.60 -1.03 19.24
C ALA A 88 9.25 -0.86 17.86
N LEU A 89 9.73 -1.94 17.24
CA LEU A 89 10.29 -1.90 15.88
C LEU A 89 9.24 -1.57 14.82
N GLU A 90 8.05 -2.16 14.90
CA GLU A 90 6.94 -1.84 14.00
C GLU A 90 6.49 -0.38 14.14
N HIS A 91 6.40 0.10 15.38
CA HIS A 91 6.08 1.48 15.69
C HIS A 91 7.13 2.44 15.13
N LEU A 92 8.42 2.17 15.36
CA LEU A 92 9.52 2.97 14.82
C LEU A 92 9.49 3.00 13.29
N ALA A 93 9.23 1.85 12.63
CA ALA A 93 9.12 1.79 11.18
C ALA A 93 7.95 2.65 10.65
N ALA A 94 6.79 2.62 11.31
CA ALA A 94 5.65 3.47 10.98
C ALA A 94 5.98 4.95 11.16
N LEU A 95 6.61 5.30 12.29
CA LEU A 95 7.03 6.67 12.62
C LEU A 95 8.02 7.20 11.57
N MET A 96 9.04 6.43 11.20
CA MET A 96 10.03 6.83 10.19
C MET A 96 9.41 7.02 8.80
N ARG A 97 8.39 6.24 8.44
CA ARG A 97 7.65 6.40 7.18
C ARG A 97 6.75 7.64 7.18
N GLN A 98 6.01 7.87 8.26
CA GLN A 98 5.09 9.01 8.39
C GLN A 98 5.85 10.34 8.49
N SER A 99 7.02 10.35 9.13
CA SER A 99 7.82 11.54 9.35
C SER A 99 8.77 11.91 8.20
N GLY A 100 8.92 11.05 7.20
CA GLY A 100 9.87 11.22 6.09
C GLY A 100 11.34 10.96 6.45
N VAL A 101 11.67 10.76 7.73
CA VAL A 101 13.05 10.49 8.20
C VAL A 101 13.58 9.14 7.69
N GLY A 102 12.70 8.18 7.39
CA GLY A 102 13.07 6.89 6.83
C GLY A 102 13.56 6.92 5.37
N GLY A 103 13.46 8.06 4.68
CA GLY A 103 14.01 8.26 3.34
C GLY A 103 15.45 8.78 3.32
N LEU A 104 16.04 9.05 4.49
CA LEU A 104 17.40 9.57 4.57
C LEU A 104 18.43 8.52 4.13
N PRO A 105 19.46 8.92 3.36
CA PRO A 105 20.53 8.02 2.97
C PRO A 105 21.26 7.52 4.22
N LEU A 106 21.34 6.19 4.37
CA LEU A 106 22.12 5.57 5.44
C LEU A 106 23.61 5.73 5.12
N LEU A 107 24.28 6.57 5.89
CA LEU A 107 25.74 6.68 5.80
C LEU A 107 26.36 5.43 6.47
N PRO A 108 27.35 4.78 5.83
CA PRO A 108 27.97 3.57 6.36
C PRO A 108 28.70 3.79 7.70
N ASN A 109 28.94 5.04 8.08
CA ASN A 109 29.47 5.41 9.39
C ASN A 109 28.81 6.71 9.86
N ALA A 110 28.43 6.79 11.14
CA ALA A 110 27.79 7.97 11.74
C ALA A 110 28.70 9.21 11.77
N THR A 111 30.01 9.01 11.57
CA THR A 111 31.04 10.05 11.45
C THR A 111 31.55 10.24 10.02
N ALA A 112 31.05 9.49 9.04
CA ALA A 112 31.41 9.73 7.65
C ALA A 112 30.86 11.09 7.22
N ALA A 113 31.72 11.92 6.64
CA ALA A 113 31.29 13.17 6.01
C ALA A 113 30.17 12.85 5.01
N PRO A 114 29.12 13.69 4.93
CA PRO A 114 28.10 13.52 3.90
C PRO A 114 28.80 13.47 2.54
N PRO A 115 28.39 12.56 1.63
CA PRO A 115 28.98 12.49 0.30
C PRO A 115 28.86 13.86 -0.36
N SER A 116 29.86 14.23 -1.15
CA SER A 116 29.83 15.49 -1.90
C SER A 116 28.60 15.53 -2.80
N GLU A 117 28.08 16.73 -3.05
CA GLU A 117 26.90 16.93 -3.90
C GLU A 117 27.07 16.29 -5.29
N ASP A 118 28.27 16.39 -5.86
CA ASP A 118 28.61 15.71 -7.13
C ASP A 118 28.48 14.18 -7.06
N ALA A 119 28.86 13.57 -5.94
CA ALA A 119 28.74 12.13 -5.75
C ALA A 119 27.27 11.70 -5.60
N LEU A 120 26.45 12.51 -4.92
CA LEU A 120 25.00 12.32 -4.84
C LEU A 120 24.35 12.43 -6.22
N LEU A 121 24.66 13.48 -6.98
CA LEU A 121 24.13 13.68 -8.33
C LEU A 121 24.53 12.54 -9.27
N GLY A 122 25.77 12.06 -9.18
CA GLY A 122 26.23 10.89 -9.93
C GLY A 122 25.47 9.61 -9.58
N LEU A 123 25.17 9.39 -8.30
CA LEU A 123 24.36 8.25 -7.87
C LEU A 123 22.92 8.37 -8.36
N THR A 124 22.30 9.54 -8.20
CA THR A 124 20.91 9.77 -8.60
C THR A 124 20.74 9.61 -10.11
N THR A 125 21.61 10.21 -10.91
CA THR A 125 21.54 10.10 -12.38
C THR A 125 21.71 8.66 -12.86
N ARG A 126 22.60 7.89 -12.24
CA ARG A 126 22.78 6.47 -12.54
C ARG A 126 21.54 5.65 -12.20
N THR A 127 20.98 5.82 -11.01
CA THR A 127 19.77 5.09 -10.61
C THR A 127 18.57 5.46 -11.49
N LEU A 128 18.46 6.72 -11.89
CA LEU A 128 17.41 7.17 -12.82
C LEU A 128 17.55 6.54 -14.20
N ALA A 129 18.78 6.45 -14.73
CA ALA A 129 19.06 5.79 -16.00
C ALA A 129 18.73 4.29 -15.95
N GLU A 130 19.09 3.61 -14.87
CA GLU A 130 18.79 2.18 -14.68
C GLU A 130 17.28 1.92 -14.58
N LEU A 131 16.55 2.78 -13.85
CA LEU A 131 15.09 2.72 -13.75
C LEU A 131 14.42 2.99 -15.10
N TYR A 132 14.90 3.97 -15.86
CA TYR A 132 14.38 4.31 -17.18
C TYR A 132 14.60 3.16 -18.17
N GLU A 133 15.81 2.59 -18.22
CA GLU A 133 16.11 1.41 -19.04
C GLU A 133 15.21 0.22 -18.70
N ARG A 134 15.00 -0.05 -17.41
CA ARG A 134 14.11 -1.12 -16.97
C ARG A 134 12.67 -0.85 -17.41
N HIS A 135 12.19 0.38 -17.24
CA HIS A 135 10.84 0.77 -17.64
C HIS A 135 10.65 0.65 -19.16
N LYS A 136 11.63 1.12 -19.93
CA LYS A 136 11.65 1.03 -21.38
C LYS A 136 11.60 -0.42 -21.87
N ARG A 137 12.42 -1.32 -21.31
CA ARG A 137 12.39 -2.75 -21.66
C ARG A 137 11.04 -3.40 -21.36
N MET A 138 10.39 -3.02 -20.26
CA MET A 138 9.05 -3.52 -19.95
C MET A 138 8.00 -3.04 -20.96
N GLN A 139 8.07 -1.76 -21.37
CA GLN A 139 7.18 -1.23 -22.40
C GLN A 139 7.41 -1.88 -23.77
N GLU A 140 8.66 -2.06 -24.18
CA GLU A 140 9.03 -2.73 -25.43
C GLU A 140 8.56 -4.20 -25.42
N GLY A 141 8.76 -4.91 -24.31
CA GLY A 141 8.25 -6.27 -24.13
C GLY A 141 6.73 -6.37 -24.21
N ALA A 142 6.02 -5.45 -23.54
CA ALA A 142 4.57 -5.37 -23.58
C ALA A 142 4.06 -5.06 -25.00
N HIS A 143 4.73 -4.16 -25.72
CA HIS A 143 4.40 -3.82 -27.11
C HIS A 143 4.60 -5.01 -28.06
N VAL A 144 5.69 -5.77 -27.91
CA VAL A 144 5.92 -7.00 -28.70
C VAL A 144 4.85 -8.06 -28.44
N VAL A 145 4.45 -8.25 -27.17
CA VAL A 145 3.38 -9.19 -26.81
C VAL A 145 2.02 -8.72 -27.31
N ALA A 146 1.71 -7.43 -27.22
CA ALA A 146 0.49 -6.83 -27.75
C ALA A 146 0.41 -6.97 -29.28
N ASN A 147 1.50 -6.75 -30.00
CA ASN A 147 1.56 -7.02 -31.44
C ASN A 147 1.35 -8.52 -31.73
N ARG A 148 1.88 -9.43 -30.91
CA ARG A 148 1.62 -10.87 -31.10
C ARG A 148 0.17 -11.28 -30.80
N LEU A 149 -0.48 -10.66 -29.82
CA LEU A 149 -1.90 -10.92 -29.51
C LEU A 149 -2.85 -10.25 -30.51
N GLY A 150 -2.51 -9.05 -31.02
CA GLY A 150 -3.30 -8.33 -32.01
C GLY A 150 -3.31 -8.99 -33.40
N HIS A 151 -2.32 -9.85 -33.70
CA HIS A 151 -2.30 -10.67 -34.90
C HIS A 151 -3.05 -12.01 -34.75
N HIS A 152 -3.60 -12.31 -33.57
CA HIS A 152 -4.55 -13.40 -33.35
C HIS A 152 -5.95 -12.81 -33.18
N VAL A 153 -6.59 -12.48 -34.30
CA VAL A 153 -8.05 -12.35 -34.40
C VAL A 153 -8.54 -13.54 -35.21
N PRO A 154 -9.31 -14.48 -34.63
CA PRO A 154 -9.87 -15.59 -35.39
C PRO A 154 -10.97 -15.06 -36.32
N ALA A 155 -10.74 -15.19 -37.63
CA ALA A 155 -11.79 -15.09 -38.63
C ALA A 155 -12.76 -16.28 -38.46
N GLN A 156 -13.89 -16.07 -37.78
CA GLN A 156 -15.08 -16.90 -37.97
C GLN A 156 -15.78 -16.42 -39.25
N SER A 157 -15.95 -17.28 -40.25
CA SER A 157 -17.03 -17.20 -41.26
C SER A 157 -17.11 -18.46 -42.11
N GLN A 158 -18.15 -19.26 -41.86
CA GLN A 158 -18.93 -20.15 -42.75
C GLN A 158 -19.61 -21.17 -41.82
N SER A 159 -20.77 -20.91 -41.22
CA SER A 159 -22.09 -20.68 -41.85
C SER A 159 -22.38 -21.71 -42.93
N GLN A 160 -22.98 -22.85 -42.55
CA GLN A 160 -23.98 -23.54 -43.35
C GLN A 160 -24.88 -24.40 -42.45
N SER A 161 -25.92 -23.75 -41.96
CA SER A 161 -27.18 -24.35 -41.56
C SER A 161 -28.07 -24.54 -42.79
N THR A 162 -28.42 -25.78 -43.11
CA THR A 162 -29.59 -26.17 -43.91
C THR A 162 -30.22 -27.34 -43.13
N THR A 163 -31.29 -27.16 -42.36
CA THR A 163 -32.71 -27.21 -42.79
C THR A 163 -32.87 -28.17 -44.00
N SER A 164 -33.63 -29.27 -43.97
CA SER A 164 -35.09 -29.29 -43.82
C SER A 164 -35.60 -30.76 -43.78
N SER A 165 -36.63 -31.01 -42.96
CA SER A 165 -37.82 -31.86 -43.21
C SER A 165 -37.66 -33.28 -43.78
N GLN A 166 -38.01 -34.37 -43.09
CA GLN A 166 -39.34 -34.80 -42.60
C GLN A 166 -40.35 -35.20 -43.70
N SER A 167 -40.92 -36.41 -43.51
CA SER A 167 -42.11 -37.05 -44.12
C SER A 167 -42.02 -37.38 -45.62
N GLN A 168 -42.05 -38.64 -46.08
CA GLN A 168 -43.02 -39.73 -45.86
C GLN A 168 -44.41 -39.43 -46.44
N GLY A 169 -44.75 -40.10 -47.56
CA GLY A 169 -46.12 -40.52 -47.83
C GLY A 169 -46.79 -40.04 -49.13
N HIS A 170 -47.03 -41.03 -50.00
CA HIS A 170 -48.26 -41.23 -50.79
C HIS A 170 -48.55 -40.36 -52.03
N SER A 171 -48.54 -41.06 -53.17
CA SER A 171 -49.70 -41.33 -54.04
C SER A 171 -49.71 -40.78 -55.47
N GLN A 172 -49.68 -41.76 -56.38
CA GLN A 172 -50.59 -41.95 -57.51
C GLN A 172 -50.37 -41.20 -58.83
N SER A 173 -50.32 -42.02 -59.89
CA SER A 173 -51.25 -41.98 -61.04
C SER A 173 -50.62 -41.75 -62.42
N GLN A 174 -50.64 -42.84 -63.21
CA GLN A 174 -50.82 -42.92 -64.69
C GLN A 174 -49.63 -42.47 -65.56
N GLY A 175 -49.25 -43.11 -66.67
CA GLY A 175 -49.90 -44.10 -67.54
C GLY A 175 -49.55 -43.77 -69.00
N ARG A 176 -49.48 -44.80 -69.87
CA ARG A 176 -49.19 -44.80 -71.34
C ARG A 176 -47.70 -44.75 -71.70
N LYS A 177 -47.17 -45.64 -72.54
CA LYS A 177 -47.75 -46.36 -73.69
C LYS A 177 -47.31 -47.82 -73.73
#